data_AF-A0A093C113-F1
#
_entry.id   AF-A0A093C113-F1
#
_cell.length_a   1.000
_cell.length_b   1.000
_cell.length_c   1.000
_cell.angle_alpha   90.00
_cell.angle_beta   90.00
_cell.angle_gamma   90.00
#
_symmetry.space_group_name_H-M   'P 1'
#
loop_
_entity.id
_entity.type
_entity.pdbx_description
1 polymer ?
#
loop_
_entity_poly.entity_id
_entity_poly.type
_entity_poly.pdbx_seq_one_letter_code
_entity_poly.pdbx_strand_id
1 'polypeptide(L)'
;GAAEMESQDIEELQQEVMEELGISMEELRDIIDEELEKSEYVKQKRQQLEELEKCVKQKEEEMGHVDWLFGDASRDLDKCRILLKNLYSDLGLQYCGSSSEDEDSAAKPMEVIEIPDEDDDDVLSIDTGWKHGAVSQKKRLFVFSFSSLQLREAMAAMRKSAQDVQKFVDAVNKKTSAQDAQEGQSFPGLAATGSDLSNDGDLNVGMRILGKKRTKTWHKGTLIAIQTVG
;
A
#
# COMPACT_ATOMS: atom_id res chain seq x y z
N GLY A 1 -1.17 -11.26 44.92
CA GLY A 1 -0.15 -12.33 44.81
C GLY A 1 1.13 -11.77 44.20
N ALA A 2 1.50 -12.21 43.00
CA ALA A 2 2.76 -11.80 42.35
C ALA A 2 2.77 -10.33 41.88
N ALA A 3 1.67 -9.83 41.30
CA ALA A 3 1.60 -8.44 40.82
C ALA A 3 1.54 -7.38 41.96
N GLU A 4 1.03 -7.77 43.15
CA GLU A 4 1.04 -6.88 44.33
C GLU A 4 2.44 -6.79 44.94
N MET A 5 3.21 -7.88 44.90
CA MET A 5 4.60 -7.91 45.37
C MET A 5 5.50 -7.09 44.44
N GLU A 6 5.31 -7.22 43.12
CA GLU A 6 6.03 -6.42 42.11
C GLU A 6 5.74 -4.91 42.23
N SER A 7 4.51 -4.53 42.58
CA SER A 7 4.16 -3.12 42.83
C SER A 7 4.81 -2.57 44.10
N GLN A 8 4.86 -3.35 45.18
CA GLN A 8 5.53 -2.95 46.42
C GLN A 8 7.04 -2.82 46.24
N ASP A 9 7.66 -3.75 45.51
CA ASP A 9 9.09 -3.71 45.23
C ASP A 9 9.48 -2.47 44.40
N ILE A 10 8.61 -2.04 43.46
CA ILE A 10 8.82 -0.82 42.67
C ILE A 10 8.72 0.44 43.53
N GLU A 11 7.77 0.51 44.46
CA GLU A 11 7.60 1.66 45.37
C GLU A 11 8.78 1.78 46.35
N GLU A 12 9.27 0.66 46.87
CA GLU A 12 10.44 0.62 47.75
C GLU A 12 11.71 1.09 47.01
N LEU A 13 11.89 0.67 45.76
CA LEU A 13 12.96 1.15 44.88
C LEU A 13 12.84 2.65 44.54
N GLN A 14 11.63 3.15 44.30
CA GLN A 14 11.41 4.58 44.04
C GLN A 14 11.74 5.44 45.27
N GLN A 15 11.40 4.94 46.46
CA GLN A 15 11.70 5.60 47.73
C GLN A 15 13.21 5.59 48.02
N GLU A 16 13.89 4.46 47.77
CA GLU A 16 15.35 4.33 47.89
C GLU A 16 16.08 5.30 46.97
N VAL A 17 15.67 5.40 45.70
CA VAL A 17 16.25 6.34 44.73
C VAL A 17 16.02 7.79 45.16
N MET A 18 14.84 8.12 45.69
CA MET A 18 14.54 9.47 46.16
C MET A 18 15.41 9.87 47.37
N GLU A 19 15.62 8.94 48.32
CA GLU A 19 16.46 9.17 49.50
C GLU A 19 17.95 9.26 49.15
N GLU A 20 18.44 8.41 48.24
CA GLU A 20 19.86 8.38 47.85
C GLU A 20 20.25 9.60 47.02
N LEU A 21 19.41 9.99 46.07
CA LEU A 21 19.71 11.07 45.12
C LEU A 21 19.32 12.45 45.65
N GLY A 22 18.49 12.50 46.71
CA GLY A 22 18.07 13.75 47.37
C GLY A 22 17.23 14.67 46.50
N ILE A 23 16.69 14.17 45.39
CA ILE A 23 15.79 14.87 44.46
C ILE A 23 14.45 14.15 44.40
N SER A 24 13.39 14.86 44.04
CA SER A 24 12.08 14.24 43.91
C SER A 24 12.02 13.34 42.66
N MET A 25 11.13 12.34 42.66
CA MET A 25 10.89 11.50 41.47
C MET A 25 10.40 12.29 40.25
N GLU A 26 9.76 13.45 40.47
CA GLU A 26 9.34 14.36 39.40
C GLU A 26 10.54 15.09 38.80
N GLU A 27 11.43 15.60 39.65
CA GLU A 27 12.67 16.26 39.24
C GLU A 27 13.62 15.31 38.52
N LEU A 28 13.69 14.03 38.92
CA LEU A 28 14.43 13.00 38.18
C LEU A 28 13.84 12.74 36.79
N ARG A 29 12.51 12.70 36.66
CA ARG A 29 11.84 12.56 35.35
C ARG A 29 12.12 13.77 34.47
N ASP A 30 12.05 14.97 35.02
CA ASP A 30 12.35 16.20 34.28
C ASP A 30 13.80 16.22 33.79
N ILE A 31 14.77 15.77 34.60
CA ILE A 31 16.17 15.64 34.19
C ILE A 31 16.34 14.63 33.06
N ILE A 32 15.67 13.47 33.16
CA ILE A 32 15.70 12.45 32.12
C ILE A 32 15.09 13.01 30.83
N ASP A 33 13.94 13.66 30.90
CA ASP A 33 13.25 14.24 29.75
C ASP A 33 14.07 15.38 29.13
N GLU A 34 14.67 16.26 29.93
CA GLU A 34 15.55 17.33 29.47
C GLU A 34 16.80 16.77 28.77
N GLU A 35 17.38 15.70 29.31
CA GLU A 35 18.53 15.04 28.68
C GLU A 35 18.13 14.27 27.40
N LEU A 36 16.93 13.66 27.39
CA LEU A 36 16.37 13.04 26.18
C LEU A 36 16.07 14.08 25.10
N GLU A 37 15.65 15.29 25.46
CA GLU A 37 15.44 16.40 24.53
C GLU A 37 16.77 16.86 23.89
N LYS A 38 17.91 16.67 24.55
CA LYS A 38 19.23 16.96 23.96
C LYS A 38 19.66 15.91 22.92
N SER A 39 19.08 14.71 22.97
CA SER A 39 19.38 13.66 22.00
C SER A 39 18.78 13.99 20.61
N GLU A 40 19.65 14.26 19.64
CA GLU A 40 19.26 14.51 18.25
C GLU A 40 18.47 13.35 17.64
N TYR A 41 18.77 12.10 18.04
CA TYR A 41 18.00 10.93 17.61
C TYR A 41 16.55 10.98 18.12
N VAL A 42 16.34 11.36 19.39
CA VAL A 42 15.01 11.45 19.99
C VAL A 42 14.21 12.57 19.35
N LYS A 43 14.83 13.74 19.15
CA LYS A 43 14.22 14.86 18.40
C LYS A 43 13.79 14.45 17.00
N GLN A 44 14.68 13.81 16.24
CA GLN A 44 14.38 13.35 14.88
C GLN A 44 13.22 12.34 14.89
N LYS A 45 13.19 11.41 15.85
CA LYS A 45 12.10 10.44 15.98
C LYS A 45 10.77 11.10 16.35
N ARG A 46 10.78 12.08 17.26
CA ARG A 46 9.61 12.88 17.63
C ARG A 46 9.07 13.64 16.41
N GLN A 47 9.96 14.25 15.62
CA GLN A 47 9.60 14.95 14.39
C GLN A 47 9.02 14.02 13.32
N GLN A 48 9.62 12.84 13.12
CA GLN A 48 9.09 11.83 12.20
C GLN A 48 7.69 11.36 12.60
N LEU A 49 7.46 11.18 13.91
CA LEU A 49 6.15 10.82 14.44
C LEU A 49 5.13 11.94 14.20
N GLU A 50 5.50 13.20 14.44
CA GLU A 50 4.61 14.35 14.22
C GLU A 50 4.25 14.52 12.73
N GLU A 51 5.22 14.35 11.83
CA GLU A 51 4.98 14.37 10.39
C GLU A 51 4.04 13.22 9.96
N LEU A 52 4.27 12.01 10.49
CA LEU A 52 3.44 10.86 10.21
C LEU A 52 2.02 11.05 10.74
N GLU A 53 1.85 11.61 11.94
CA GLU A 53 0.55 11.91 12.54
C GLU A 53 -0.24 12.90 11.66
N LYS A 54 0.40 13.97 11.19
CA LYS A 54 -0.22 14.93 10.25
C LYS A 54 -0.63 14.26 8.95
N CYS A 55 0.25 13.40 8.40
CA CYS A 55 -0.02 12.65 7.17
C CYS A 55 -1.21 11.70 7.33
N VAL A 56 -1.28 10.95 8.44
CA VAL A 56 -2.39 10.04 8.75
C VAL A 56 -3.69 10.83 8.87
N LYS A 57 -3.70 11.93 9.64
CA LYS A 57 -4.88 12.76 9.82
C LYS A 57 -5.42 13.30 8.48
N GLN A 58 -4.55 13.77 7.61
CA GLN A 58 -4.95 14.22 6.26
C GLN A 58 -5.55 13.06 5.44
N LYS A 59 -4.95 11.87 5.50
CA LYS A 59 -5.45 10.70 4.76
C LYS A 59 -6.81 10.22 5.26
N GLU A 60 -7.06 10.30 6.56
CA GLU A 60 -8.35 9.99 7.15
C GLU A 60 -9.43 10.97 6.69
N GLU A 61 -9.11 12.28 6.62
CA GLU A 61 -10.03 13.30 6.09
C GLU A 61 -10.34 13.08 4.59
N GLU A 62 -9.31 12.82 3.77
CA GLU A 62 -9.46 12.49 2.35
C GLU A 62 -10.32 11.22 2.15
N MET A 63 -10.09 10.18 2.96
CA MET A 63 -10.88 8.96 2.92
C MET A 63 -12.34 9.21 3.31
N GLY A 64 -12.58 10.00 4.36
CA GLY A 64 -13.92 10.41 4.76
C GLY A 64 -14.66 11.17 3.65
N HIS A 65 -13.96 12.05 2.92
CA HIS A 65 -14.54 12.76 1.79
C HIS A 65 -14.91 11.81 0.63
N VAL A 66 -14.05 10.86 0.32
CA VAL A 66 -14.29 9.86 -0.73
C VAL A 66 -15.48 8.96 -0.37
N ASP A 67 -15.56 8.46 0.87
CA ASP A 67 -16.68 7.64 1.35
C ASP A 67 -18.01 8.40 1.24
N TRP A 68 -18.00 9.69 1.62
CA TRP A 68 -19.17 10.56 1.44
C TRP A 68 -19.58 10.69 -0.03
N LEU A 69 -18.64 10.91 -0.95
CA LEU A 69 -18.92 10.98 -2.40
C LEU A 69 -19.50 9.68 -2.94
N PHE A 70 -18.97 8.52 -2.52
CA PHE A 70 -19.51 7.22 -2.91
C PHE A 70 -20.93 7.02 -2.39
N GLY A 71 -21.18 7.34 -1.11
CA GLY A 71 -22.51 7.26 -0.52
C GLY A 71 -23.52 8.16 -1.25
N ASP A 72 -23.11 9.36 -1.66
CA ASP A 72 -23.97 10.27 -2.42
C ASP A 72 -24.27 9.76 -3.84
N ALA A 73 -23.23 9.34 -4.57
CA ALA A 73 -23.40 8.78 -5.91
C ALA A 73 -24.25 7.50 -5.90
N SER A 74 -24.06 6.60 -4.93
CA SER A 74 -24.87 5.39 -4.77
C SER A 74 -26.34 5.72 -4.53
N ARG A 75 -26.62 6.70 -3.67
CA ARG A 75 -27.98 7.16 -3.39
C ARG A 75 -28.65 7.76 -4.62
N ASP A 76 -27.92 8.53 -5.42
CA ASP A 76 -28.43 9.07 -6.67
C ASP A 76 -28.67 7.98 -7.73
N LEU A 77 -27.79 6.98 -7.82
CA LEU A 77 -28.01 5.82 -8.67
C LEU A 77 -29.26 5.02 -8.27
N ASP A 78 -29.53 4.89 -6.97
CA ASP A 78 -30.75 4.24 -6.48
C ASP A 78 -32.01 5.04 -6.85
N LYS A 79 -31.99 6.37 -6.73
CA LYS A 79 -33.08 7.24 -7.21
C LYS A 79 -33.33 7.04 -8.70
N CYS A 80 -32.28 7.08 -9.52
CA CYS A 80 -32.38 6.84 -10.96
C CYS A 80 -32.94 5.46 -11.27
N ARG A 81 -32.54 4.43 -10.51
CA ARG A 81 -33.06 3.06 -10.66
C ARG A 81 -34.55 2.97 -10.35
N ILE A 82 -35.03 3.67 -9.33
CA ILE A 82 -36.46 3.72 -8.99
C ILE A 82 -37.24 4.39 -10.12
N LEU A 83 -36.78 5.53 -10.64
CA LEU A 83 -37.43 6.20 -11.77
C LEU A 83 -37.52 5.28 -12.99
N LEU A 84 -36.45 4.52 -13.26
CA LEU A 84 -36.42 3.58 -14.37
C LEU A 84 -37.41 2.42 -14.16
N LYS A 85 -37.49 1.86 -12.95
CA LYS A 85 -38.49 0.83 -12.60
C LYS A 85 -39.93 1.32 -12.80
N ASN A 86 -40.21 2.56 -12.39
CA ASN A 86 -41.52 3.16 -12.56
C ASN A 86 -41.88 3.32 -14.04
N LEU A 87 -40.96 3.86 -14.85
CA LEU A 87 -41.18 4.02 -16.30
C LEU A 87 -41.46 2.69 -17.01
N TYR A 88 -40.70 1.63 -16.67
CA TYR A 88 -40.96 0.30 -17.23
C TYR A 88 -42.34 -0.21 -16.82
N SER A 89 -42.73 -0.01 -15.56
CA SER A 89 -44.05 -0.41 -15.06
C SER A 89 -45.18 0.34 -15.77
N ASP A 90 -45.01 1.64 -16.02
CA ASP A 90 -45.98 2.47 -16.75
C ASP A 90 -46.17 2.01 -18.21
N LEU A 91 -45.11 1.45 -18.82
CA LEU A 91 -45.13 0.86 -20.15
C LEU A 91 -45.61 -0.61 -20.16
N GLY A 92 -45.95 -1.19 -19.01
CA GLY A 92 -46.34 -2.59 -18.87
C GLY A 92 -45.17 -3.58 -19.03
N LEU A 93 -43.93 -3.11 -18.88
CA LEU A 93 -42.69 -3.89 -19.00
C LEU A 93 -42.10 -4.20 -17.61
N GLN A 94 -41.34 -5.30 -17.51
CA GLN A 94 -40.59 -5.62 -16.29
C GLN A 94 -39.16 -5.06 -16.38
N TYR A 95 -38.72 -4.37 -15.33
CA TYR A 95 -37.34 -3.89 -15.22
C TYR A 95 -36.36 -5.06 -14.94
N CYS A 96 -35.42 -5.31 -15.85
CA CYS A 96 -34.29 -6.22 -15.64
C CYS A 96 -33.05 -5.46 -15.15
N GLY A 97 -32.68 -5.69 -13.89
CA GLY A 97 -31.51 -5.05 -13.26
C GLY A 97 -30.16 -5.76 -13.51
N SER A 98 -30.17 -6.87 -14.26
CA SER A 98 -28.99 -7.69 -14.55
C SER A 98 -28.60 -7.57 -16.02
N SER A 99 -27.28 -7.59 -16.27
CA SER A 99 -26.70 -7.65 -17.62
C SER A 99 -27.11 -8.97 -18.28
N SER A 100 -27.70 -8.92 -19.47
CA SER A 100 -28.30 -10.08 -20.16
C SER A 100 -27.30 -11.13 -20.70
N GLU A 101 -26.08 -11.20 -20.17
CA GLU A 101 -25.00 -12.09 -20.63
C GLU A 101 -24.73 -13.29 -19.70
N ASP A 102 -25.47 -13.43 -18.58
CA ASP A 102 -25.27 -14.52 -17.60
C ASP A 102 -26.39 -15.57 -17.60
N GLU A 103 -27.28 -15.53 -18.59
CA GLU A 103 -28.33 -16.56 -18.80
C GLU A 103 -27.80 -17.65 -19.74
N ASP A 104 -26.79 -18.39 -19.31
CA ASP A 104 -26.51 -19.73 -19.83
C ASP A 104 -27.49 -20.71 -19.17
N SER A 105 -28.80 -20.61 -19.48
CA SER A 105 -29.86 -21.63 -19.30
C SER A 105 -31.28 -21.04 -19.33
N ALA A 106 -31.77 -20.56 -20.48
CA ALA A 106 -33.21 -20.60 -20.79
C ALA A 106 -33.43 -20.41 -22.29
N ALA A 107 -33.33 -21.52 -23.01
CA ALA A 107 -33.80 -21.66 -24.38
C ALA A 107 -35.32 -21.38 -24.49
N LYS A 108 -35.71 -20.10 -24.48
CA LYS A 108 -36.96 -19.70 -25.12
C LYS A 108 -36.64 -19.49 -26.60
N PRO A 109 -37.32 -20.18 -27.52
CA PRO A 109 -37.16 -19.89 -28.95
C PRO A 109 -37.52 -18.41 -29.15
N MET A 110 -36.54 -17.63 -29.57
CA MET A 110 -36.76 -16.27 -30.04
C MET A 110 -37.65 -16.39 -31.28
N GLU A 111 -38.86 -15.82 -31.23
CA GLU A 111 -39.80 -15.84 -32.36
C GLU A 111 -39.20 -14.97 -33.48
N VAL A 112 -38.50 -15.63 -34.41
CA VAL A 112 -37.96 -15.01 -35.63
C VAL A 112 -39.10 -14.96 -36.64
N ILE A 113 -39.59 -13.76 -36.90
CA ILE A 113 -40.54 -13.51 -37.99
C ILE A 113 -39.71 -13.34 -39.26
N GLU A 114 -39.72 -14.35 -40.14
CA GLU A 114 -39.19 -14.23 -41.50
C GLU A 114 -40.14 -13.35 -42.30
N ILE A 115 -39.70 -12.11 -42.58
CA ILE A 115 -40.37 -11.24 -43.55
C ILE A 115 -39.84 -11.68 -44.92
N PRO A 116 -40.68 -12.20 -45.83
CA PRO A 116 -40.26 -12.53 -47.18
C PRO A 116 -39.73 -11.26 -47.87
N ASP A 117 -38.49 -11.34 -48.31
CA ASP A 117 -37.83 -10.38 -49.18
C ASP A 117 -38.46 -10.45 -50.57
N GLU A 118 -39.51 -9.63 -50.76
CA GLU A 118 -40.02 -9.30 -52.09
C GLU A 118 -39.08 -8.24 -52.67
N ASP A 119 -38.39 -8.63 -53.74
CA ASP A 119 -37.42 -7.83 -54.50
C ASP A 119 -37.85 -6.37 -54.67
N ASP A 120 -37.03 -5.44 -54.19
CA ASP A 120 -36.71 -4.23 -54.95
C ASP A 120 -35.38 -3.62 -54.47
N ASP A 121 -34.52 -3.41 -55.46
CA ASP A 121 -33.18 -2.84 -55.40
C ASP A 121 -33.14 -1.45 -54.75
N ASP A 122 -32.51 -1.34 -53.58
CA ASP A 122 -31.79 -0.14 -53.15
C ASP A 122 -30.63 -0.55 -52.22
N VAL A 123 -29.56 -1.07 -52.80
CA VAL A 123 -28.26 -1.17 -52.12
C VAL A 123 -27.69 0.24 -51.97
N LEU A 124 -28.18 0.99 -50.98
CA LEU A 124 -27.38 2.05 -50.38
C LEU A 124 -26.23 1.36 -49.64
N SER A 125 -25.08 1.25 -50.32
CA SER A 125 -23.79 1.11 -49.66
C SER A 125 -23.53 2.36 -48.81
N ILE A 126 -24.18 2.45 -47.66
CA ILE A 126 -23.68 3.27 -46.57
C ILE A 126 -22.49 2.51 -46.03
N ASP A 127 -21.30 3.02 -46.37
CA ASP A 127 -20.06 2.73 -45.70
C ASP A 127 -20.30 2.79 -44.19
N THR A 128 -20.44 1.61 -43.57
CA THR A 128 -20.64 1.45 -42.13
C THR A 128 -19.33 1.76 -41.43
N GLY A 129 -19.06 3.05 -41.26
CA GLY A 129 -18.00 3.59 -40.43
C GLY A 129 -18.47 3.93 -39.01
N TRP A 130 -19.56 3.34 -38.51
CA TRP A 130 -20.04 3.61 -37.14
C TRP A 130 -19.39 2.66 -36.13
N LYS A 131 -18.20 3.08 -35.68
CA LYS A 131 -17.55 2.56 -34.48
C LYS A 131 -18.32 2.99 -33.23
N HIS A 132 -19.45 2.34 -32.95
CA HIS A 132 -20.12 2.44 -31.65
C HIS A 132 -20.32 1.03 -31.08
N GLY A 133 -19.40 0.61 -30.20
CA GLY A 133 -19.48 -0.68 -29.51
C GLY A 133 -18.23 -1.05 -28.71
N ALA A 134 -17.07 -0.48 -29.03
CA ALA A 134 -15.80 -0.88 -28.39
C ALA A 134 -15.42 -0.08 -27.12
N VAL A 135 -16.27 0.84 -26.63
CA VAL A 135 -15.91 1.73 -25.50
C VAL A 135 -16.34 1.14 -24.14
N SER A 136 -17.35 0.28 -24.10
CA SER A 136 -17.90 -0.25 -22.83
C SER A 136 -17.23 -1.54 -22.36
N GLN A 137 -16.84 -2.44 -23.27
CA GLN A 137 -16.08 -3.65 -22.92
C GLN A 137 -14.63 -3.35 -22.48
N LYS A 138 -13.98 -2.35 -23.11
CA LYS A 138 -12.63 -1.92 -22.70
C LYS A 138 -12.60 -1.36 -21.28
N LYS A 139 -13.63 -0.61 -20.85
CA LYS A 139 -13.67 -0.05 -19.49
C LYS A 139 -13.88 -1.11 -18.42
N ARG A 140 -14.73 -2.12 -18.65
CA ARG A 140 -14.95 -3.20 -17.68
C ARG A 140 -13.76 -4.17 -17.60
N LEU A 141 -13.15 -4.51 -18.73
CA LEU A 141 -11.94 -5.34 -18.79
C LEU A 141 -10.71 -4.61 -18.24
N PHE A 142 -10.63 -3.29 -18.42
CA PHE A 142 -9.56 -2.45 -17.87
C PHE A 142 -9.71 -2.29 -16.35
N VAL A 143 -10.91 -2.08 -15.81
CA VAL A 143 -11.14 -1.97 -14.35
C VAL A 143 -10.91 -3.31 -13.65
N PHE A 144 -11.34 -4.43 -14.24
CA PHE A 144 -11.08 -5.77 -13.70
C PHE A 144 -9.59 -6.15 -13.82
N SER A 145 -8.94 -5.84 -14.94
CA SER A 145 -7.49 -6.07 -15.12
C SER A 145 -6.67 -5.18 -14.18
N PHE A 146 -7.02 -3.90 -14.03
CA PHE A 146 -6.29 -2.97 -13.17
C PHE A 146 -6.41 -3.36 -11.70
N SER A 147 -7.62 -3.69 -11.23
CA SER A 147 -7.86 -4.14 -9.85
C SER A 147 -7.18 -5.48 -9.57
N SER A 148 -7.17 -6.42 -10.53
CA SER A 148 -6.49 -7.71 -10.37
C SER A 148 -4.97 -7.59 -10.41
N LEU A 149 -4.40 -6.66 -11.19
CA LEU A 149 -2.97 -6.36 -11.16
C LEU A 149 -2.56 -5.74 -9.82
N GLN A 150 -3.31 -4.76 -9.29
CA GLN A 150 -3.05 -4.15 -7.99
C GLN A 150 -3.17 -5.17 -6.85
N LEU A 151 -4.19 -6.04 -6.88
CA LEU A 151 -4.34 -7.10 -5.89
C LEU A 151 -3.19 -8.11 -5.98
N ARG A 152 -2.72 -8.48 -7.18
CA ARG A 152 -1.58 -9.37 -7.37
C ARG A 152 -0.28 -8.76 -6.85
N GLU A 153 -0.07 -7.46 -7.08
CA GLU A 153 1.09 -6.72 -6.59
C GLU A 153 1.06 -6.58 -5.07
N ALA A 154 -0.09 -6.24 -4.48
CA ALA A 154 -0.28 -6.19 -3.03
C ALA A 154 -0.04 -7.57 -2.40
N MET A 155 -0.58 -8.64 -2.99
CA MET A 155 -0.33 -10.00 -2.55
C MET A 155 1.14 -10.43 -2.71
N ALA A 156 1.87 -9.93 -3.71
CA ALA A 156 3.29 -10.19 -3.88
C ALA A 156 4.13 -9.43 -2.84
N ALA A 157 3.78 -8.17 -2.55
CA ALA A 157 4.41 -7.35 -1.52
C ALA A 157 4.19 -7.96 -0.13
N MET A 158 2.98 -8.41 0.19
CA MET A 158 2.67 -9.11 1.43
C MET A 158 3.46 -10.42 1.58
N ARG A 159 3.55 -11.24 0.53
CA ARG A 159 4.37 -12.46 0.56
C ARG A 159 5.86 -12.15 0.76
N LYS A 160 6.35 -11.08 0.14
CA LYS A 160 7.75 -10.64 0.30
C LYS A 160 8.02 -10.14 1.72
N SER A 161 7.10 -9.34 2.27
CA SER A 161 7.17 -8.89 3.67
C SER A 161 7.14 -10.08 4.64
N ALA A 162 6.25 -11.05 4.44
CA ALA A 162 6.22 -12.27 5.26
C ALA A 162 7.53 -13.07 5.19
N GLN A 163 8.16 -13.16 4.00
CA GLN A 163 9.47 -13.80 3.85
C GLN A 163 10.60 -13.02 4.51
N ASP A 164 10.55 -11.68 4.47
CA ASP A 164 11.57 -10.84 5.09
C ASP A 164 11.46 -10.87 6.62
N VAL A 165 10.24 -10.94 7.17
CA VAL A 165 9.99 -11.22 8.60
C VAL A 165 10.52 -12.61 8.98
N GLN A 166 10.27 -13.64 8.18
CA GLN A 166 10.78 -14.98 8.46
C GLN A 166 12.31 -15.02 8.45
N LYS A 167 12.96 -14.38 7.47
CA LYS A 167 14.43 -14.28 7.42
C LYS A 167 15.01 -13.50 8.59
N PHE A 168 14.32 -12.46 9.05
CA PHE A 168 14.71 -11.73 10.25
C PHE A 168 14.64 -12.63 11.48
N VAL A 169 13.54 -13.35 11.67
CA VAL A 169 13.38 -14.31 12.77
C VAL A 169 14.47 -15.40 12.72
N ASP A 170 14.77 -15.94 11.54
CA ASP A 170 15.83 -16.95 11.36
C ASP A 170 17.23 -16.37 11.62
N ALA A 171 17.50 -15.12 11.25
CA ALA A 171 18.78 -14.44 11.51
C ALA A 171 18.96 -14.12 13.00
N VAL A 172 17.87 -13.74 13.68
CA VAL A 172 17.85 -13.53 15.14
C VAL A 172 18.04 -14.86 15.85
N ASN A 173 17.35 -15.92 15.43
CA ASN A 173 17.47 -17.26 16.02
C ASN A 173 18.83 -17.92 15.75
N LYS A 174 19.46 -17.66 14.59
CA LYS A 174 20.85 -18.08 14.35
C LYS A 174 21.85 -17.34 15.22
N LYS A 175 21.58 -16.10 15.60
CA LYS A 175 22.46 -15.31 16.46
C LYS A 175 22.28 -15.69 17.94
N THR A 176 21.08 -16.06 18.36
CA THR A 176 20.82 -16.60 19.72
C THR A 176 21.34 -18.04 19.88
N SER A 177 21.37 -18.84 18.82
CA SER A 177 21.97 -20.19 18.87
C SER A 177 23.50 -20.20 18.70
N ALA A 178 24.12 -19.10 18.24
CA ALA A 178 25.57 -19.00 18.03
C ALA A 178 26.31 -18.25 19.16
N GLN A 179 25.61 -17.69 20.15
CA GLN A 179 26.25 -17.03 21.29
C GLN A 179 26.72 -17.98 22.40
N ASP A 180 26.58 -19.30 22.23
CA ASP A 180 27.13 -20.30 23.17
C ASP A 180 28.45 -20.95 22.70
N ALA A 181 29.14 -20.37 21.73
CA ALA A 181 30.46 -20.86 21.34
C ALA A 181 31.42 -19.75 20.85
N GLN A 182 32.47 -19.56 21.65
CA GLN A 182 33.81 -19.03 21.33
C GLN A 182 34.12 -17.55 21.59
N GLU A 183 34.77 -17.35 22.74
CA GLU A 183 35.88 -16.41 22.95
C GLU A 183 36.92 -16.46 21.81
N GLY A 184 37.49 -15.30 21.45
CA GLY A 184 38.90 -15.21 21.00
C GLY A 184 39.19 -14.51 19.66
N GLN A 185 39.85 -13.35 19.75
CA GLN A 185 40.87 -12.78 18.84
C GLN A 185 40.52 -12.15 17.46
N SER A 186 40.45 -10.80 17.48
CA SER A 186 41.24 -9.79 16.73
C SER A 186 41.40 -9.75 15.18
N PHE A 187 40.94 -8.62 14.61
CA PHE A 187 41.29 -7.87 13.37
C PHE A 187 40.80 -8.36 11.97
N PRO A 188 40.69 -7.46 10.94
CA PRO A 188 39.81 -6.30 10.83
C PRO A 188 39.01 -6.30 9.51
N GLY A 189 37.75 -5.86 9.52
CA GLY A 189 37.01 -5.56 8.29
C GLY A 189 35.54 -5.98 8.32
N LEU A 190 34.73 -5.24 7.57
CA LEU A 190 33.25 -5.31 7.49
C LEU A 190 32.52 -4.56 8.61
N ALA A 191 32.68 -3.24 8.62
CA ALA A 191 31.71 -2.35 9.24
C ALA A 191 30.69 -1.86 8.20
N ALA A 192 29.43 -1.92 8.62
CA ALA A 192 28.28 -1.17 8.11
C ALA A 192 27.66 -1.61 6.77
N THR A 193 26.81 -2.64 6.84
CA THR A 193 25.54 -2.62 6.09
C THR A 193 24.61 -1.59 6.72
N GLY A 194 24.95 -0.31 6.58
CA GLY A 194 24.07 0.82 6.85
C GLY A 194 23.55 1.30 5.52
N SER A 195 22.28 1.02 5.23
CA SER A 195 21.55 1.65 4.14
C SER A 195 21.41 3.14 4.43
N ASP A 196 22.41 3.92 4.07
CA ASP A 196 22.31 5.36 4.01
C ASP A 196 21.85 5.72 2.60
N LEU A 197 20.52 5.79 2.41
CA LEU A 197 19.95 6.50 1.27
C LEU A 197 20.03 7.98 1.63
N SER A 198 21.24 8.54 1.57
CA SER A 198 21.48 9.97 1.76
C SER A 198 20.57 10.73 0.80
N ASN A 199 19.63 11.49 1.36
CA ASN A 199 18.87 12.52 0.67
C ASN A 199 19.82 13.66 0.32
N ASP A 200 20.60 13.49 -0.73
CA ASP A 200 21.05 14.59 -1.57
C ASP A 200 21.54 13.99 -2.89
N GLY A 201 21.33 14.69 -4.01
CA GLY A 201 21.57 14.17 -5.36
C GLY A 201 23.04 13.87 -5.72
N ASP A 202 23.92 13.70 -4.74
CA ASP A 202 25.35 13.48 -4.92
C ASP A 202 25.70 11.98 -4.93
N LEU A 203 26.51 11.57 -5.89
CA LEU A 203 26.79 10.15 -6.16
C LEU A 203 28.12 9.75 -5.52
N ASN A 204 28.07 8.85 -4.54
CA ASN A 204 29.24 8.43 -3.78
C ASN A 204 29.85 7.11 -4.26
N VAL A 205 31.19 7.04 -4.28
CA VAL A 205 31.94 5.79 -4.52
C VAL A 205 31.53 4.75 -3.47
N GLY A 206 31.26 3.53 -3.91
CA GLY A 206 30.73 2.42 -3.09
C GLY A 206 29.22 2.23 -3.23
N MET A 207 28.49 3.19 -3.82
CA MET A 207 27.04 3.05 -4.03
C MET A 207 26.69 1.94 -5.02
N ARG A 208 25.59 1.23 -4.74
CA ARG A 208 25.04 0.19 -5.63
C ARG A 208 24.13 0.86 -6.65
N ILE A 209 24.59 1.00 -7.88
CA ILE A 209 23.90 1.74 -8.93
C ILE A 209 23.49 0.83 -10.11
N LEU A 210 22.53 1.29 -10.90
CA LEU A 210 22.21 0.71 -12.21
C LEU A 210 22.90 1.52 -13.29
N GLY A 211 23.90 0.93 -13.95
CA GLY A 211 24.60 1.53 -15.07
C GLY A 211 24.08 0.97 -16.40
N LYS A 212 23.86 1.83 -17.39
CA LYS A 212 23.55 1.41 -18.76
C LYS A 212 24.86 1.19 -19.53
N LYS A 213 25.18 -0.06 -19.87
CA LYS A 213 26.33 -0.37 -20.74
C LYS A 213 25.98 0.00 -22.19
N ARG A 214 26.97 0.06 -23.10
CA ARG A 214 26.76 0.31 -24.55
C ARG A 214 25.66 -0.58 -25.16
N THR A 215 25.41 -1.76 -24.59
CA THR A 215 24.38 -2.73 -24.98
C THR A 215 23.02 -2.49 -24.29
N LYS A 216 22.53 -1.25 -24.26
CA LYS A 216 21.15 -0.80 -23.90
C LYS A 216 20.38 -1.56 -22.80
N THR A 217 21.04 -2.26 -21.90
CA THR A 217 20.48 -3.01 -20.79
C THR A 217 21.07 -2.44 -19.50
N TRP A 218 20.23 -2.37 -18.47
CA TRP A 218 20.61 -1.85 -17.17
C TRP A 218 21.30 -2.96 -16.38
N HIS A 219 22.52 -2.70 -15.95
CA HIS A 219 23.28 -3.64 -15.14
C HIS A 219 23.50 -3.07 -13.75
N LYS A 220 23.32 -3.92 -12.74
CA LYS A 220 23.61 -3.57 -11.35
C LYS A 220 25.12 -3.67 -11.12
N GLY A 221 25.71 -2.63 -10.57
CA GLY A 221 27.14 -2.57 -10.23
C GLY A 221 27.40 -1.69 -9.03
N THR A 222 28.65 -1.69 -8.57
CA THR A 222 29.13 -0.79 -7.50
C THR A 222 29.91 0.35 -8.15
N LEU A 223 29.61 1.59 -7.78
CA LEU A 223 30.34 2.76 -8.26
C LEU A 223 31.75 2.74 -7.67
N ILE A 224 32.79 2.70 -8.51
CA ILE A 224 34.19 2.58 -8.04
C ILE A 224 34.98 3.90 -8.13
N ALA A 225 34.58 4.82 -9.00
CA ALA A 225 35.21 6.12 -9.18
C ALA A 225 34.30 7.03 -10.02
N ILE A 226 34.41 8.35 -9.82
CA ILE A 226 33.84 9.37 -10.71
C ILE A 226 35.02 10.16 -11.28
N GLN A 227 35.13 10.20 -12.61
CA GLN A 227 36.12 11.01 -13.31
C GLN A 227 35.40 12.14 -14.03
N THR A 228 35.71 13.38 -13.67
CA THR A 228 35.27 14.56 -14.41
C THR A 228 36.18 14.74 -15.62
N VAL A 229 35.63 14.62 -16.82
CA VAL A 229 36.33 15.03 -18.05
C VAL A 229 36.05 16.51 -18.27
N GLY A 230 37.11 17.33 -18.24
CA GLY A 230 37.10 18.75 -18.59
C GLY A 230 37.53 18.96 -20.03
#